data_AF-A0A090WY30-F1
#
_entry.id   AF-A0A090WY30-F1
#
_cell.length_a   1.000
_cell.length_b   1.000
_cell.length_c   1.000
_cell.angle_alpha   90.00
_cell.angle_beta   90.00
_cell.angle_gamma   90.00
#
_symmetry.space_group_name_H-M   'P 1'
#
loop_
_entity.id
_entity.type
_entity.pdbx_description
1 polymer ?
#
loop_
_entity_poly.entity_id
_entity_poly.type
_entity_poly.pdbx_seq_one_letter_code
_entity_poly.pdbx_strand_id
1 'polypeptide(L)'
;MKKHNFSAGPSILPPEVLLKASQGVVDLDNSGLSVLEISHRSKAFVDIMENARALALELLGLEGKGYKALFLQGGASTQFLMVALNLLEKRAGYLNSGSWAAKA
;
A
#
# COMPACT_ATOMS: atom_id res chain seq x y z
N MET A 1 32.24 4.62 -0.33
CA MET A 1 31.60 3.30 -0.46
C MET A 1 30.09 3.47 -0.61
N LYS A 2 29.46 2.81 -1.58
CA LYS A 2 27.99 2.75 -1.67
C LYS A 2 27.49 1.90 -0.49
N LYS A 3 26.53 2.41 0.28
CA LYS A 3 25.90 1.64 1.36
C LYS A 3 24.93 0.64 0.74
N HIS A 4 25.00 -0.61 1.19
CA HIS A 4 24.06 -1.66 0.80
C HIS A 4 23.14 -1.96 1.99
N ASN A 5 21.84 -1.84 1.77
CA ASN A 5 20.82 -2.12 2.80
C ASN A 5 20.08 -3.40 2.43
N PHE A 6 20.16 -4.42 3.28
CA PHE A 6 19.53 -5.73 3.12
C PHE A 6 18.39 -5.99 4.12
N SER A 7 17.79 -4.93 4.68
CA SER A 7 16.67 -5.07 5.62
C SER A 7 15.48 -5.79 4.99
N ALA A 8 14.86 -6.70 5.76
CA ALA A 8 13.71 -7.49 5.35
C ALA A 8 12.35 -6.75 5.47
N GLY A 9 12.32 -5.60 6.14
CA GLY A 9 11.11 -4.81 6.38
C GLY A 9 11.22 -3.89 7.60
N PRO A 10 11.04 -2.56 7.48
CA PRO A 10 10.99 -1.79 6.23
C PRO A 10 12.24 -1.99 5.36
N SER A 11 12.10 -1.83 4.04
CA SER A 11 13.16 -2.09 3.04
C SER A 11 13.49 -0.84 2.21
N ILE A 12 14.52 -0.92 1.36
CA ILE A 12 14.98 0.20 0.53
C ILE A 12 14.02 0.49 -0.63
N LEU A 13 13.72 1.76 -0.85
CA LEU A 13 12.95 2.24 -2.00
C LEU A 13 13.87 2.54 -3.20
N PRO A 14 13.36 2.49 -4.44
CA PRO A 14 14.08 3.02 -5.60
C PRO A 14 14.46 4.50 -5.39
N PRO A 15 15.70 4.93 -5.71
CA PRO A 15 16.15 6.31 -5.47
C PRO A 15 15.26 7.38 -6.09
N GLU A 16 14.74 7.14 -7.29
CA GLU A 16 13.83 8.03 -8.01
C GLU A 16 12.50 8.23 -7.29
N VAL A 17 11.98 7.19 -6.64
CA VAL A 17 10.75 7.26 -5.83
C VAL A 17 11.02 8.07 -4.56
N LEU A 18 12.12 7.81 -3.88
CA LEU A 18 12.51 8.56 -2.69
C LEU A 18 12.67 10.05 -3.01
N LEU A 19 13.33 10.37 -4.11
CA LEU A 19 13.56 11.76 -4.52
C LEU A 19 12.23 12.47 -4.85
N LYS A 20 11.37 11.85 -5.67
CA LYS A 20 10.06 12.44 -6.02
C LYS A 20 9.15 12.59 -4.81
N ALA A 21 9.11 11.60 -3.92
CA ALA A 21 8.33 11.68 -2.68
C ALA A 21 8.84 12.81 -1.78
N SER A 22 10.16 12.97 -1.65
CA SER A 22 10.75 14.06 -0.86
C SER A 22 10.36 15.44 -1.40
N GLN A 23 10.31 15.61 -2.72
CA GLN A 23 9.85 16.83 -3.37
C GLN A 23 8.37 17.08 -3.05
N GLY A 24 7.49 16.08 -3.16
CA GLY A 24 6.07 16.24 -2.85
C GLY A 24 5.74 16.51 -1.38
N VAL A 25 6.66 16.19 -0.46
CA VAL A 25 6.56 16.62 0.95
C VAL A 25 6.89 18.10 1.10
N VAL A 26 7.82 18.63 0.30
CA VAL A 26 8.18 20.06 0.31
C VAL A 26 7.14 20.90 -0.44
N ASP A 27 6.78 20.49 -1.65
CA ASP A 27 5.76 21.12 -2.49
C ASP A 27 5.19 20.06 -3.45
N LEU A 28 3.91 19.73 -3.28
CA LEU A 28 3.21 18.81 -4.15
C LEU A 28 2.90 19.50 -5.48
N ASP A 29 3.59 19.06 -6.53
CA ASP A 29 3.34 19.44 -7.92
C ASP A 29 3.29 20.96 -8.17
N ASN A 30 4.12 21.74 -7.45
CA ASN A 30 4.19 23.21 -7.48
C ASN A 30 2.89 23.90 -7.02
N SER A 31 2.12 23.25 -6.16
CA SER A 31 0.92 23.82 -5.55
C SER A 31 1.25 24.84 -4.44
N GLY A 32 2.50 24.86 -3.97
CA GLY A 32 2.92 25.59 -2.78
C GLY A 32 2.45 24.95 -1.47
N LEU A 33 1.93 23.72 -1.51
CA LEU A 33 1.43 22.98 -0.36
C LEU A 33 2.05 21.57 -0.32
N SER A 34 2.32 21.07 0.88
CA SER A 34 2.77 19.69 1.08
C SER A 34 1.65 18.70 0.81
N VAL A 35 1.98 17.50 0.31
CA VAL A 35 1.05 16.35 0.29
C VAL A 35 0.50 16.02 1.69
N LEU A 36 1.21 16.41 2.76
CA LEU A 36 0.82 16.19 4.15
C LEU A 36 -0.15 17.27 4.68
N GLU A 37 -0.34 18.36 3.95
CA GLU A 37 -1.16 19.52 4.34
C GLU A 37 -2.50 19.58 3.59
N ILE A 38 -2.59 18.90 2.44
CA ILE A 38 -3.81 18.88 1.63
C ILE A 38 -4.88 17.94 2.21
N SER A 39 -6.15 18.30 2.00
CA SER A 39 -7.26 17.43 2.38
C SER A 39 -7.24 16.13 1.59
N HIS A 40 -7.47 15.00 2.27
CA HIS A 40 -7.69 13.68 1.65
C HIS A 40 -8.90 13.62 0.71
N ARG A 41 -9.75 14.66 0.71
CA ARG A 41 -10.90 14.82 -0.18
C ARG A 41 -10.66 15.79 -1.32
N SER A 42 -9.50 16.46 -1.34
CA SER A 42 -9.14 17.37 -2.43
C SER A 42 -8.97 16.58 -3.73
N LYS A 43 -9.24 17.22 -4.87
CA LYS A 43 -9.04 16.60 -6.19
C LYS A 43 -7.63 16.06 -6.36
N ALA A 44 -6.62 16.82 -5.92
CA ALA A 44 -5.21 16.42 -5.96
C ALA A 44 -4.97 15.09 -5.22
N PHE A 45 -5.44 14.96 -3.97
CA PHE A 45 -5.25 13.71 -3.22
C PHE A 45 -6.07 12.54 -3.79
N VAL A 46 -7.31 12.81 -4.22
CA VAL A 46 -8.16 11.79 -4.85
C VAL A 46 -7.50 11.24 -6.10
N ASP A 47 -6.94 12.10 -6.95
CA ASP A 47 -6.24 11.69 -8.17
C ASP A 47 -5.02 10.79 -7.87
N ILE A 48 -4.23 11.13 -6.84
CA ILE A 48 -3.12 10.29 -6.38
C ILE A 48 -3.64 8.90 -5.99
N MET A 49 -4.72 8.82 -5.22
CA MET A 49 -5.27 7.56 -4.74
C MET A 49 -5.95 6.73 -5.83
N GLU A 50 -6.64 7.36 -6.78
CA GLU A 50 -7.22 6.68 -7.94
C GLU A 50 -6.12 6.11 -8.83
N ASN A 51 -5.08 6.90 -9.11
CA ASN A 51 -3.93 6.45 -9.87
C ASN A 51 -3.21 5.27 -9.18
N ALA A 52 -2.99 5.35 -7.85
CA ALA A 52 -2.39 4.26 -7.09
C ALA A 52 -3.24 2.97 -7.13
N ARG A 53 -4.58 3.09 -7.06
CA ARG A 53 -5.49 1.94 -7.19
C ARG A 53 -5.47 1.33 -8.59
N ALA A 54 -5.48 2.17 -9.64
CA ALA A 54 -5.42 1.73 -11.01
C ALA A 54 -4.11 0.97 -11.29
N LEU A 55 -2.96 1.57 -10.98
CA LEU A 55 -1.64 0.97 -11.17
C LEU A 55 -1.49 -0.37 -10.43
N ALA A 56 -2.03 -0.49 -9.22
CA ALA A 56 -1.98 -1.75 -8.48
C ALA A 56 -2.70 -2.89 -9.20
N LEU A 57 -3.84 -2.60 -9.86
CA LEU A 57 -4.58 -3.59 -10.64
C LEU A 57 -3.93 -3.83 -12.00
N GLU A 58 -3.44 -2.79 -12.67
CA GLU A 58 -2.73 -2.86 -13.95
C GLU A 58 -1.51 -3.78 -13.85
N LEU A 59 -0.60 -3.49 -12.92
CA LEU A 59 0.67 -4.20 -12.77
C LEU A 59 0.50 -5.66 -12.37
N LEU A 60 -0.62 -6.01 -11.74
CA LEU A 60 -0.98 -7.40 -11.39
C LEU A 60 -1.84 -8.09 -12.47
N GLY A 61 -2.19 -7.39 -13.56
CA GLY A 61 -3.05 -7.90 -14.61
C GLY A 61 -4.47 -8.25 -14.13
N LEU A 62 -5.00 -7.47 -13.18
CA LEU A 62 -6.32 -7.67 -12.56
C LEU A 62 -7.39 -6.70 -13.06
N GLU A 63 -7.06 -5.81 -13.98
CA GLU A 63 -8.00 -4.86 -14.58
C GLU A 63 -9.20 -5.56 -15.21
N GLY A 64 -10.40 -5.03 -14.95
CA GLY A 64 -11.65 -5.58 -15.48
C GLY A 64 -12.05 -6.96 -14.92
N LYS A 65 -11.26 -7.57 -14.03
CA LYS A 65 -11.50 -8.93 -13.50
C LYS A 65 -12.36 -8.98 -12.23
N GLY A 66 -13.02 -7.87 -11.87
CA GLY A 66 -13.87 -7.79 -10.68
C GLY A 66 -13.13 -7.57 -9.35
N TYR A 67 -11.81 -7.38 -9.38
CA TYR A 67 -11.00 -7.08 -8.20
C TYR A 67 -11.03 -5.59 -7.84
N LYS A 68 -10.78 -5.28 -6.55
CA LYS A 68 -10.65 -3.92 -6.03
C LYS A 68 -9.38 -3.81 -5.18
N ALA A 69 -8.63 -2.73 -5.36
CA ALA A 69 -7.49 -2.39 -4.51
C ALA A 69 -7.96 -1.52 -3.33
N LEU A 70 -7.68 -1.96 -2.10
CA LEU A 70 -8.00 -1.24 -0.87
C LEU A 70 -6.70 -0.80 -0.17
N PHE A 71 -6.64 0.46 0.25
CA PHE A 71 -5.52 1.02 1.03
C PHE A 71 -5.97 1.19 2.49
N LEU A 72 -5.57 0.24 3.34
CA LEU A 72 -6.01 0.14 4.74
C LEU A 72 -4.81 0.30 5.69
N GLN A 73 -5.09 0.79 6.91
CA GLN A 73 -4.13 0.86 7.99
C GLN A 73 -4.05 -0.47 8.78
N GLY A 74 -3.12 -0.59 9.72
CA GLY A 74 -2.98 -1.74 10.63
C GLY A 74 -2.05 -2.85 10.14
N GLY A 75 -1.55 -2.77 8.89
CA GLY A 75 -0.61 -3.73 8.33
C GLY A 75 -1.17 -5.15 8.16
N ALA A 76 -0.31 -6.08 7.70
CA ALA A 76 -0.71 -7.46 7.41
C ALA A 76 -1.29 -8.19 8.62
N SER A 77 -0.73 -7.98 9.83
CA SER A 77 -1.19 -8.64 11.05
C SER A 77 -2.65 -8.34 11.39
N THR A 78 -3.13 -7.12 11.11
CA THR A 78 -4.55 -6.77 11.32
C THR A 78 -5.47 -7.53 10.36
N GLN A 79 -4.97 -7.85 9.16
CA GLN A 79 -5.75 -8.58 8.16
C GLN A 79 -5.99 -10.05 8.54
N PHE A 80 -5.17 -10.65 9.40
CA PHE A 80 -5.40 -12.01 9.92
C PHE A 80 -6.79 -12.13 10.57
N LEU A 81 -7.20 -11.09 11.31
CA LEU A 81 -8.53 -11.02 11.90
C LEU A 81 -9.59 -10.47 10.92
N MET A 82 -9.28 -9.40 10.17
CA MET A 82 -10.29 -8.76 9.29
C MET A 82 -10.83 -9.70 8.21
N VAL A 83 -9.99 -10.60 7.67
CA VAL A 83 -10.44 -11.60 6.69
C VAL A 83 -11.51 -12.51 7.29
N ALA A 84 -11.28 -13.03 8.50
CA ALA A 84 -12.26 -13.87 9.19
C ALA A 84 -13.55 -13.09 9.51
N LEU A 85 -13.44 -11.85 10.00
CA LEU A 85 -14.62 -11.03 10.33
C LEU A 85 -15.53 -10.74 9.14
N ASN A 86 -15.00 -10.73 7.91
CA ASN A 86 -15.80 -10.45 6.71
C ASN A 86 -16.24 -11.72 5.98
N LEU A 87 -15.46 -12.80 6.00
CA LEU A 87 -15.63 -13.95 5.11
C LEU A 87 -15.88 -15.28 5.83
N LEU A 88 -15.61 -15.39 7.13
CA LEU A 88 -15.82 -16.64 7.86
C LEU A 88 -17.30 -16.82 8.18
N GLU A 89 -17.89 -17.89 7.67
CA GLU A 89 -19.25 -18.29 8.04
C GLU A 89 -19.26 -19.27 9.23
N LYS A 90 -18.61 -20.43 9.07
CA LYS A 90 -18.58 -21.49 10.09
C LYS A 90 -17.18 -22.05 10.34
N ARG A 91 -16.45 -22.38 9.27
CA ARG A 91 -15.11 -22.97 9.32
C ARG A 91 -14.28 -22.44 8.15
N ALA A 92 -12.96 -22.34 8.34
CA ALA A 92 -12.00 -21.99 7.30
C ALA A 92 -10.84 -22.98 7.28
N GLY A 93 -10.22 -23.15 6.11
CA GLY A 93 -9.01 -23.95 5.92
C GLY A 93 -7.78 -23.06 5.88
N TYR A 94 -6.72 -23.46 6.59
CA TYR A 94 -5.44 -22.77 6.61
C TYR A 94 -4.32 -23.76 6.28
N LEU A 95 -3.49 -23.41 5.29
CA LEU A 95 -2.29 -24.16 4.96
C LEU A 95 -1.10 -23.55 5.70
N ASN A 96 -0.59 -24.24 6.72
CA ASN A 96 0.57 -23.78 7.47
C ASN A 96 1.88 -24.20 6.78
N SER A 97 2.61 -23.21 6.24
CA SER A 97 3.89 -23.40 5.58
C SER A 97 5.06 -22.65 6.24
N GLY A 98 4.85 -22.05 7.42
CA GLY A 98 5.91 -21.30 8.10
C GLY A 98 5.41 -20.26 9.11
N SER A 99 6.34 -19.44 9.62
CA SER A 99 6.07 -18.55 10.76
C SER A 99 4.92 -17.56 10.52
N TRP A 100 4.75 -17.03 9.31
CA TRP A 100 3.65 -16.11 9.00
C TRP A 100 2.31 -16.82 8.99
N ALA A 101 2.22 -18.02 8.41
CA ALA A 101 0.99 -18.81 8.38
C ALA A 101 0.60 -19.33 9.77
N ALA A 102 1.58 -19.61 10.63
CA ALA A 102 1.33 -20.01 12.02
C ALA A 102 0.86 -18.86 12.92
N LYS A 103 1.15 -17.60 12.54
CA LYS A 103 0.71 -16.39 13.26
C LYS A 103 -0.66 -15.88 12.78
N ALA A 104 -1.06 -16.27 11.57
CA ALA A 104 -2.31 -15.89 10.93
C ALA A 104 -3.47 -16.80 11.37
#